data_AF-A0A660ZSB4-F1
#
_entry.id   AF-A0A660ZSB4-F1
#
_cell.length_a   1.000
_cell.length_b   1.000
_cell.length_c   1.000
_cell.angle_alpha   90.00
_cell.angle_beta   90.00
_cell.angle_gamma   90.00
#
_symmetry.space_group_name_H-M   'P 1'
#
loop_
_entity.id
_entity.type
_entity.pdbx_description
1 polymer ?
#
loop_
_entity_poly.entity_id
_entity_poly.type
_entity_poly.pdbx_seq_one_letter_code
_entity_poly.pdbx_strand_id
1 'polypeptide(L)'
;MKLREDLSRQGEWLFRHRSYLPLILLPVPIASLREPPFVERLLGVGAERGYELVCIAISFFGLVVRCCAIGHAPAGTSGRNTKQQETAALNTTGIYSAVRHPL
;
A
#
# COMPACT_ATOMS: atom_id res chain seq x y z
N MET A 1 17.20 -19.50 15.04
CA MET A 1 17.66 -18.18 14.54
C MET A 1 17.41 -17.95 13.05
N LYS A 2 17.54 -18.98 12.18
CA LYS A 2 17.34 -18.85 10.72
C LYS A 2 16.05 -18.17 10.24
N LEU A 3 14.89 -18.50 10.82
CA LEU A 3 13.60 -17.99 10.33
C LEU A 3 13.48 -16.45 10.41
N ARG A 4 14.05 -15.82 11.44
CA ARG A 4 14.01 -14.36 11.62
C ARG A 4 14.86 -13.65 10.59
N GLU A 5 16.05 -14.19 10.31
CA GLU A 5 16.96 -13.69 9.29
C GLU A 5 16.36 -13.84 7.89
N ASP A 6 15.73 -14.99 7.62
CA ASP A 6 15.04 -15.25 6.35
C ASP A 6 13.87 -14.29 6.12
N LEU A 7 13.03 -14.05 7.14
CA LEU A 7 11.94 -13.09 7.07
C LEU A 7 12.44 -11.66 6.81
N SER A 8 13.50 -11.24 7.50
CA SER A 8 14.12 -9.92 7.26
C SER A 8 14.63 -9.80 5.83
N ARG A 9 15.35 -10.82 5.33
CA ARG A 9 15.91 -10.83 3.97
C ARG A 9 14.82 -10.80 2.90
N GLN A 10 13.73 -11.54 3.10
CA GLN A 10 12.56 -11.51 2.20
C GLN A 10 11.87 -10.15 2.23
N GLY A 11 11.71 -9.56 3.42
CA GLY A 11 11.13 -8.23 3.59
C GLY A 11 11.93 -7.14 2.88
N GLU A 12 13.25 -7.14 2.99
CA GLU A 12 14.14 -6.21 2.29
C GLU A 12 14.03 -6.35 0.76
N TRP A 13 13.98 -7.59 0.26
CA TRP A 13 13.81 -7.84 -1.16
C TRP A 13 12.45 -7.35 -1.67
N LEU A 14 11.37 -7.61 -0.93
CA LEU A 14 10.02 -7.16 -1.24
C LEU A 14 9.94 -5.63 -1.24
N PHE A 15 10.52 -4.99 -0.23
CA PHE A 15 10.54 -3.53 -0.13
C PHE A 15 11.30 -2.89 -1.30
N ARG A 16 12.41 -3.48 -1.74
CA ARG A 16 13.19 -3.01 -2.89
C ARG A 16 12.41 -3.11 -4.20
N HIS A 17 11.61 -4.16 -4.38
CA HIS A 17 10.87 -4.42 -5.64
C HIS A 17 9.38 -4.06 -5.55
N ARG A 18 8.95 -3.35 -4.51
CA ARG A 18 7.54 -3.05 -4.21
C ARG A 18 6.75 -2.42 -5.36
N SER A 19 7.41 -1.66 -6.24
CA SER A 19 6.75 -1.05 -7.40
C SER A 19 6.61 -1.99 -8.61
N TYR A 20 7.45 -3.02 -8.70
CA TYR A 20 7.47 -3.94 -9.85
C TYR A 20 6.62 -5.18 -9.62
N LEU A 21 6.56 -5.68 -8.38
CA LEU A 21 5.79 -6.87 -8.05
C LEU A 21 4.29 -6.75 -8.38
N PRO A 22 3.63 -5.61 -8.12
CA PRO A 22 2.23 -5.43 -8.53
C PRO A 22 2.02 -5.49 -10.06
N LEU A 23 3.04 -5.17 -10.87
CA LEU A 23 2.92 -5.20 -12.33
C LEU A 23 2.75 -6.62 -12.87
N ILE A 24 3.23 -7.63 -12.16
CA ILE A 24 3.00 -9.05 -12.52
C ILE A 24 1.49 -9.37 -12.49
N LEU A 25 0.73 -8.67 -11.65
CA LEU A 25 -0.72 -8.85 -11.53
C LEU A 25 -1.50 -8.05 -12.58
N LEU A 26 -0.86 -7.14 -13.32
CA LEU A 26 -1.52 -6.26 -14.30
C LEU A 26 -2.34 -6.98 -15.39
N PRO A 27 -1.97 -8.19 -15.87
CA PRO A 27 -2.80 -8.91 -16.84
C PRO A 27 -4.20 -9.25 -16.31
N VAL A 28 -4.37 -9.42 -15.00
CA VAL A 28 -5.66 -9.78 -14.38
C VAL A 28 -6.72 -8.69 -14.56
N PRO A 29 -6.52 -7.43 -14.14
CA PRO A 29 -7.49 -6.37 -14.38
C PRO A 29 -7.66 -6.08 -15.87
N ILE A 30 -6.61 -6.20 -16.69
CA ILE A 30 -6.73 -6.02 -18.15
C ILE A 30 -7.67 -7.07 -18.77
N ALA A 31 -7.53 -8.34 -18.39
CA ALA A 31 -8.41 -9.40 -18.84
C ALA A 31 -9.86 -9.17 -18.39
N SER A 32 -10.04 -8.59 -17.20
CA SER A 32 -11.36 -8.27 -16.65
C SER A 32 -12.10 -7.15 -17.37
N LEU A 33 -11.45 -6.34 -18.22
CA LEU A 33 -12.10 -5.23 -18.94
C LEU A 33 -13.08 -5.69 -20.03
N ARG A 34 -13.04 -6.97 -20.43
CA ARG A 34 -13.91 -7.52 -21.48
C ARG A 34 -15.29 -7.93 -20.99
N GLU A 35 -15.44 -8.08 -19.68
CA GLU A 35 -16.67 -8.55 -19.05
C GLU A 35 -17.30 -7.41 -18.24
N PRO A 36 -18.63 -7.36 -18.12
CA PRO A 36 -19.26 -6.45 -17.18
C PRO A 36 -18.75 -6.74 -15.76
N PRO A 37 -18.59 -5.71 -14.90
CA PRO A 37 -18.04 -5.89 -13.57
C PRO A 37 -18.84 -6.94 -12.78
N PHE A 38 -18.12 -7.78 -12.02
CA PHE A 38 -18.71 -8.89 -11.29
C PHE A 38 -19.90 -8.47 -10.41
N VAL A 39 -19.82 -7.28 -9.81
CA VAL A 39 -20.87 -6.73 -8.95
C VAL A 39 -22.12 -6.37 -9.75
N GLU A 40 -21.97 -5.76 -10.94
CA GLU A 40 -23.08 -5.49 -11.84
C GLU A 40 -23.78 -6.79 -12.25
N ARG A 41 -22.99 -7.80 -12.65
CA ARG A 41 -23.50 -9.10 -13.10
C ARG A 41 -24.28 -9.85 -12.02
N LEU A 42 -23.92 -9.69 -10.75
CA LEU A 42 -24.53 -10.42 -9.64
C LEU A 42 -25.68 -9.66 -8.96
N LEU A 43 -25.55 -8.35 -8.81
CA LEU A 43 -26.40 -7.52 -7.94
C LEU A 43 -27.08 -6.35 -8.69
N GLY A 44 -26.75 -6.14 -9.96
CA GLY A 44 -27.28 -5.08 -10.80
C GLY A 44 -26.57 -3.72 -10.65
N VAL A 45 -26.89 -2.82 -11.58
CA VAL A 45 -26.22 -1.50 -11.76
C VAL A 45 -26.30 -0.60 -10.52
N GLY A 46 -27.38 -0.69 -9.72
CA GLY A 46 -27.52 0.10 -8.51
C GLY A 46 -26.52 -0.29 -7.40
N ALA A 47 -26.30 -1.59 -7.23
CA ALA A 47 -25.36 -2.13 -6.25
C ALA A 47 -23.90 -1.87 -6.66
N GLU A 48 -23.61 -1.93 -7.96
CA GLU A 48 -22.31 -1.56 -8.52
C GLU A 48 -21.92 -0.12 -8.19
N ARG A 49 -22.80 0.85 -8.43
CA ARG A 49 -22.52 2.27 -8.07
C ARG A 49 -22.25 2.45 -6.59
N GLY A 50 -23.00 1.75 -5.73
CA GLY A 50 -22.76 1.76 -4.29
C GLY A 50 -21.38 1.19 -3.94
N TYR A 51 -21.00 0.08 -4.57
CA TYR A 51 -19.69 -0.53 -4.40
C TYR A 51 -18.55 0.39 -4.88
N GLU A 52 -18.69 1.03 -6.03
CA GLU A 52 -17.73 2.01 -6.55
C GLU A 52 -17.52 3.17 -5.57
N LEU A 53 -18.61 3.74 -5.03
CA LEU A 53 -18.53 4.81 -4.04
C LEU A 53 -17.80 4.38 -2.78
N VAL A 54 -18.02 3.15 -2.30
CA VAL A 54 -17.29 2.58 -1.16
C VAL A 54 -15.80 2.44 -1.49
N CYS A 55 -15.44 1.92 -2.67
CA CYS A 55 -14.05 1.81 -3.11
C CYS A 55 -13.36 3.19 -3.19
N ILE A 56 -14.07 4.21 -3.68
CA ILE A 56 -13.58 5.59 -3.72
C ILE A 56 -13.37 6.12 -2.30
N ALA A 57 -14.32 5.91 -1.39
CA ALA A 57 -14.19 6.34 0.00
C ALA A 57 -13.00 5.67 0.70
N ILE A 58 -12.78 4.38 0.50
CA ILE A 58 -11.61 3.64 1.00
C ILE A 58 -10.32 4.24 0.44
N SER A 59 -10.30 4.57 -0.85
CA SER A 59 -9.13 5.18 -1.51
C SER A 59 -8.78 6.54 -0.92
N PHE A 60 -9.78 7.41 -0.70
CA PHE A 60 -9.58 8.71 -0.05
C PHE A 60 -9.17 8.57 1.42
N PHE A 61 -9.75 7.61 2.14
CA PHE A 61 -9.35 7.33 3.51
C PHE A 61 -7.87 6.91 3.58
N GLY A 62 -7.42 6.03 2.68
CA GLY A 62 -6.00 5.67 2.56
C GLY A 62 -5.10 6.87 2.25
N LEU A 63 -5.57 7.80 1.41
CA LEU A 63 -4.86 9.04 1.12
C LEU A 63 -4.73 9.93 2.36
N VAL A 64 -5.79 10.07 3.18
CA VAL A 64 -5.74 10.82 4.43
C VAL A 64 -4.72 10.20 5.40
N VAL A 65 -4.74 8.88 5.56
CA VAL A 65 -3.74 8.17 6.38
C VAL A 65 -2.32 8.47 5.89
N ARG A 66 -2.10 8.44 4.57
CA ARG A 66 -0.81 8.77 3.96
C ARG A 66 -0.38 10.21 4.27
N CYS A 67 -1.29 11.18 4.15
CA CYS A 67 -1.01 12.58 4.50
C CYS A 67 -0.62 12.72 5.98
N CYS A 68 -1.36 12.07 6.88
CA CYS A 68 -1.04 12.09 8.31
C CYS A 68 0.32 11.43 8.61
N ALA A 69 0.68 10.36 7.92
CA ALA A 69 1.97 9.69 8.08
C ALA A 69 3.13 10.59 7.62
N ILE A 70 3.00 11.28 6.49
CA ILE A 70 3.99 12.26 6.01
C ILE A 70 4.12 13.42 7.01
N GLY A 71 3.00 13.94 7.51
CA GLY A 71 3.00 15.05 8.48
C GLY A 71 3.68 14.72 9.81
N HIS A 72 3.70 13.45 10.23
CA HIS A 72 4.37 12.99 11.44
C HIS A 72 5.81 12.50 11.20
N ALA A 73 6.28 12.44 9.96
CA ALA A 73 7.65 12.07 9.65
C ALA A 73 8.58 13.28 9.87
N PRO A 74 9.52 13.24 10.82
CA PRO A 74 10.58 14.24 10.95
C PRO A 74 11.35 14.41 9.65
N ALA A 75 11.81 15.64 9.39
CA ALA A 75 12.62 15.94 8.22
C ALA A 75 13.84 15.01 8.12
N GLY A 76 14.05 14.42 6.93
CA GLY A 76 15.21 13.55 6.67
C GLY A 76 15.12 12.11 7.21
N THR A 77 13.95 11.63 7.66
CA THR A 77 13.79 10.27 8.22
C THR A 77 12.95 9.32 7.38
N SER A 78 12.32 9.81 6.31
CA SER A 78 11.44 9.03 5.42
C SER A 78 11.89 9.12 3.96
N GLY A 79 13.17 8.89 3.72
CA GLY A 79 13.73 8.83 2.37
C GLY A 79 13.18 7.68 1.54
N ARG A 80 13.24 7.78 0.20
CA ARG A 80 12.81 6.72 -0.72
C ARG A 80 13.90 5.70 -1.00
N ASN A 81 15.00 5.75 -0.26
CA ASN A 81 16.20 4.95 -0.51
C ASN A 81 15.93 3.46 -0.23
N THR A 82 16.32 2.61 -1.17
CA THR A 82 16.10 1.14 -1.09
C THR A 82 17.41 0.35 -0.96
N LYS A 83 18.56 1.04 -1.05
CA LYS A 83 19.90 0.45 -0.96
C LYS A 83 20.56 0.71 0.40
N GLN A 84 20.38 1.91 0.96
CA GLN A 84 20.77 2.28 2.33
C GLN A 84 19.67 3.13 2.95
N GLN A 85 19.33 2.85 4.20
CA GLN A 85 18.41 3.69 4.98
C GLN A 85 19.20 4.88 5.51
N GLU A 86 19.04 6.03 4.87
CA GLU A 86 19.60 7.30 5.35
C GLU A 86 18.57 7.94 6.28
N THR A 87 18.53 7.49 7.53
CA THR A 87 17.64 8.04 8.55
C THR A 87 18.45 8.47 9.77
N ALA A 88 18.38 9.75 10.13
CA ALA A 88 19.07 10.27 11.32
C ALA A 88 18.51 9.68 12.63
N ALA A 89 17.22 9.32 12.66
CA ALA A 89 16.54 8.72 13.81
C ALA A 89 15.32 7.90 13.35
N LEU A 90 14.85 6.97 14.20
CA LEU A 90 13.66 6.16 13.96
C LEU A 90 12.39 6.91 14.41
N ASN A 91 11.36 6.90 13.57
CA ASN A 91 10.06 7.48 13.90
C ASN A 91 9.27 6.54 14.81
N THR A 92 8.90 7.04 15.99
CA THR A 92 8.18 6.27 17.01
C THR A 92 6.95 7.00 17.56
N THR A 93 6.63 8.17 17.00
CA THR A 93 5.52 9.04 17.44
C THR A 93 4.41 9.10 16.39
N GLY A 94 3.20 9.51 16.81
CA GLY A 94 2.06 9.62 15.91
C GLY A 94 1.69 8.26 15.30
N ILE A 95 1.37 8.22 14.00
CA ILE A 95 0.99 6.97 13.33
C ILE A 95 2.11 5.91 13.38
N TYR A 96 3.38 6.33 13.43
CA TYR A 96 4.52 5.41 13.52
C TYR A 96 4.61 4.69 14.87
N SER A 97 3.90 5.14 15.91
CA SER A 97 3.82 4.40 17.18
C SER A 97 2.90 3.19 17.09
N ALA A 98 1.96 3.19 16.13
CA ALA A 98 1.01 2.10 15.92
C ALA A 98 1.51 1.08 14.89
N VAL A 99 2.15 1.55 13.81
CA VAL A 99 2.62 0.68 12.72
C VAL A 99 3.96 1.14 12.15
N ARG A 100 4.82 0.18 11.77
CA ARG A 100 6.19 0.44 11.29
C ARG A 100 6.28 1.05 9.89
N HIS A 101 5.29 0.77 9.03
CA HIS A 101 5.27 1.22 7.63
C HIS A 101 3.90 1.80 7.25
N PRO A 102 3.54 2.99 7.74
CA PRO A 102 2.26 3.63 7.41
C PRO A 102 2.21 4.30 6.03
N LEU A 103 3.33 4.30 5.28
CA LEU A 103 3.51 4.95 3.97
C LEU A 103 3.67 3.95 2.83
#